data_AF-A0A2G6CIG9-F1
#
_entry.id   AF-A0A2G6CIG9-F1
#
_cell.length_a   1.000
_cell.length_b   1.000
_cell.length_c   1.000
_cell.angle_alpha   90.00
_cell.angle_beta   90.00
_cell.angle_gamma   90.00
#
_symmetry.space_group_name_H-M   'P 1'
#
loop_
_entity.id
_entity.type
_entity.pdbx_description
1 polymer ?
#
loop_
_entity_poly.entity_id
_entity_poly.type
_entity_poly.pdbx_seq_one_letter_code
_entity_poly.pdbx_strand_id
1 'polypeptide(L)'
;MPNVSPDTSWCKKGGSRGYVTTRPLEWWIGKKESGWVLYVPAGREFESSVPSWLWWVFSPDDPYFLKSAAIHDTLLETGFRPAFADSQWFEAALSEHAPPVRLRLAYAAMITRRYVLWALGRRRT
;
A
#
# COMPACT_ATOMS: atom_id res chain seq x y z
N MET A 1 1.16 20.57 13.59
CA MET A 1 2.36 20.40 12.74
C MET A 1 1.91 20.61 11.30
N PRO A 2 2.67 21.36 10.47
CA PRO A 2 2.26 21.60 9.09
C PRO A 2 2.12 20.25 8.39
N ASN A 3 1.02 20.10 7.66
CA ASN A 3 0.64 18.87 6.97
C ASN A 3 1.53 18.72 5.73
N VAL A 4 2.77 18.26 5.94
CA VAL A 4 3.71 17.99 4.85
C VAL A 4 3.17 16.79 4.09
N SER A 5 2.79 17.01 2.84
CA SER A 5 2.39 15.92 1.95
C SER A 5 3.59 14.98 1.75
N PRO A 6 3.39 13.66 1.75
CA PRO A 6 4.43 12.68 1.45
C PRO A 6 5.10 12.97 0.11
N ASP A 7 6.40 12.69 0.01
CA ASP A 7 7.12 12.74 -1.26
C ASP A 7 6.65 11.59 -2.16
N THR A 8 6.08 11.94 -3.31
CA THR A 8 5.62 10.99 -4.34
C THR A 8 6.50 11.00 -5.59
N SER A 9 7.65 11.68 -5.58
CA SER A 9 8.54 11.80 -6.76
C SER A 9 9.13 10.45 -7.24
N TRP A 10 9.05 9.42 -6.40
CA TRP A 10 9.47 8.05 -6.68
C TRP A 10 8.44 7.23 -7.49
N CYS A 11 7.24 7.75 -7.76
CA CYS A 11 6.25 7.10 -8.61
C CYS A 11 5.55 8.07 -9.55
N LYS A 12 4.91 7.52 -10.58
CA LYS A 12 4.02 8.26 -11.49
C LYS A 12 2.80 7.43 -11.82
N LYS A 13 1.70 8.10 -12.13
CA LYS A 13 0.52 7.45 -12.73
C LYS A 13 0.87 6.87 -14.10
N GLY A 14 0.33 5.69 -14.39
CA GLY A 14 0.51 4.99 -15.67
C GLY A 14 0.62 3.48 -15.51
N GLY A 15 1.04 2.81 -16.59
CA GLY A 15 1.10 1.35 -16.62
C GLY A 15 -0.29 0.70 -16.68
N SER A 16 -0.31 -0.63 -16.67
CA SER A 16 -1.55 -1.42 -16.69
C SER A 16 -2.27 -1.45 -15.34
N ARG A 17 -1.54 -1.20 -14.24
CA ARG A 17 -2.07 -1.26 -12.86
C ARG A 17 -2.36 0.10 -12.22
N GLY A 18 -2.08 1.20 -12.93
CA GLY A 18 -2.42 2.56 -12.52
C GLY A 18 -1.24 3.39 -12.00
N TYR A 19 -0.25 2.76 -11.38
CA TYR A 19 0.99 3.42 -10.95
C TYR A 19 2.24 2.62 -11.32
N VAL A 20 3.34 3.35 -11.53
CA VAL A 20 4.67 2.79 -11.82
C VAL A 20 5.73 3.48 -10.96
N THR A 21 6.62 2.71 -10.34
CA THR A 21 7.80 3.26 -9.64
C THR A 21 8.79 3.85 -10.65
N THR A 22 9.28 5.06 -10.39
CA THR A 22 10.33 5.73 -11.19
C THR A 22 11.72 5.56 -10.59
N ARG A 23 11.78 5.25 -9.30
CA ARG A 23 13.01 4.99 -8.53
C ARG A 23 12.80 3.78 -7.63
N PRO A 24 13.88 3.09 -7.25
CA PRO A 24 13.77 2.01 -6.29
C PRO A 24 13.32 2.54 -4.92
N LEU A 25 12.53 1.73 -4.22
CA LEU A 25 12.12 1.99 -2.84
C LEU A 25 12.75 0.96 -1.92
N GLU A 26 13.27 1.45 -0.80
CA GLU A 26 13.75 0.63 0.29
C GLU A 26 12.78 0.74 1.46
N TRP A 27 12.31 -0.41 1.95
CA TRP A 27 11.43 -0.48 3.10
C TRP A 27 11.98 -1.44 4.15
N TRP A 28 12.30 -0.91 5.33
CA TRP A 28 12.72 -1.73 6.46
C TRP A 28 11.51 -2.41 7.10
N ILE A 29 11.48 -3.74 7.07
CA ILE A 29 10.37 -4.51 7.61
C ILE A 29 10.35 -4.40 9.14
N GLY A 30 9.20 -4.05 9.71
CA GLY A 30 8.92 -4.01 11.15
C GLY A 30 9.54 -2.82 11.89
N LYS A 31 10.81 -2.49 11.64
CA LYS A 31 11.46 -1.27 12.16
C LYS A 31 12.64 -0.86 11.29
N LYS A 32 13.00 0.42 11.34
CA LYS A 32 14.26 0.90 10.76
C LYS A 32 15.44 0.10 11.33
N GLU A 33 16.38 -0.27 10.46
CA GLU A 33 17.55 -1.10 10.81
C GLU A 33 17.15 -2.43 11.48
N SER A 34 16.06 -3.06 11.00
CA SER A 34 15.67 -4.42 11.43
C SER A 34 16.60 -5.52 10.91
N GLY A 35 17.49 -5.19 9.98
CA GLY A 35 18.30 -6.17 9.25
C GLY A 35 17.59 -6.79 8.05
N TRP A 36 16.33 -6.43 7.81
CA TRP A 36 15.58 -6.86 6.63
C TRP A 36 14.98 -5.68 5.86
N VAL A 37 15.51 -5.47 4.65
CA VAL A 37 15.03 -4.46 3.71
C VAL A 37 14.27 -5.16 2.60
N LEU A 38 13.02 -4.76 2.40
CA LEU A 38 12.27 -5.00 1.17
C LEU A 38 12.71 -3.99 0.12
N TYR A 39 13.15 -4.49 -1.03
CA TYR A 39 13.52 -3.66 -2.18
C TYR A 39 12.43 -3.73 -3.25
N VAL A 40 11.83 -2.58 -3.59
CA VAL A 40 10.92 -2.47 -4.74
C VAL A 40 11.70 -1.86 -5.90
N PRO A 41 11.90 -2.57 -7.03
CA PRO A 41 12.68 -2.06 -8.14
C PRO A 41 11.98 -0.88 -8.83
N ALA A 42 12.75 -0.07 -9.57
CA ALA A 42 12.20 0.90 -10.50
C ALA A 42 11.48 0.20 -11.66
N GLY A 43 10.45 0.83 -12.23
CA GLY A 43 9.62 0.27 -13.31
C GLY A 43 8.57 -0.73 -12.82
N ARG A 44 8.41 -0.90 -11.49
CA ARG A 44 7.42 -1.78 -10.89
C ARG A 44 6.04 -1.16 -10.99
N GLU A 45 5.11 -1.86 -11.62
CA GLU A 45 3.70 -1.48 -11.60
C GLU A 45 3.02 -1.95 -10.31
N PHE A 46 2.20 -1.09 -9.72
CA PHE A 46 1.38 -1.40 -8.55
C PHE A 46 0.00 -0.77 -8.67
N GLU A 47 -0.97 -1.37 -8.00
CA GLU A 47 -2.33 -0.85 -7.91
C GLU A 47 -2.50 -0.08 -6.62
N SER A 48 -3.21 1.05 -6.65
CA SER A 48 -3.63 1.70 -5.41
C SER A 48 -4.50 0.71 -4.62
N SER A 49 -4.09 0.37 -3.40
CA SER A 49 -4.76 -0.67 -2.58
C SER A 49 -6.21 -0.34 -2.22
N VAL A 50 -6.68 0.87 -2.55
CA VAL A 50 -8.05 1.32 -2.30
C VAL A 50 -9.01 0.70 -3.33
N PRO A 51 -9.96 -0.15 -2.88
CA PRO A 51 -10.96 -0.73 -3.77
C PRO A 51 -11.83 0.34 -4.43
N SER A 52 -12.24 0.12 -5.69
CA SER A 52 -13.02 1.10 -6.46
C SER A 52 -14.32 1.56 -5.79
N TRP A 53 -15.01 0.68 -5.06
CA TRP A 53 -16.21 1.03 -4.30
C TRP A 53 -15.95 1.92 -3.07
N LEU A 54 -14.69 2.11 -2.68
CA LEU A 54 -14.25 3.00 -1.60
C LEU A 54 -13.63 4.30 -2.11
N TRP A 55 -13.56 4.53 -3.43
CA TRP A 55 -13.00 5.76 -3.99
C TRP A 55 -13.72 7.04 -3.56
N TRP A 56 -14.98 6.91 -3.12
CA TRP A 56 -15.75 8.01 -2.54
C TRP A 56 -15.25 8.46 -1.15
N VAL A 57 -14.54 7.59 -0.43
CA VAL A 57 -14.04 7.87 0.94
C VAL A 57 -12.52 8.01 0.96
N PHE A 58 -11.82 7.24 0.12
CA PHE A 58 -10.36 7.26 -0.02
C PHE A 58 -10.01 7.52 -1.47
N SER A 59 -9.33 8.63 -1.75
CA SER A 59 -8.81 8.84 -3.09
C SER A 59 -7.80 7.73 -3.41
N PRO A 60 -7.89 7.06 -4.58
CA PRO A 60 -6.85 6.13 -5.00
C PRO A 60 -5.48 6.81 -5.17
N ASP A 61 -5.48 8.13 -5.29
CA ASP A 61 -4.30 8.95 -5.50
C ASP A 61 -3.79 9.63 -4.22
N ASP A 62 -4.30 9.20 -3.05
CA ASP A 62 -3.88 9.79 -1.78
C ASP A 62 -2.38 9.49 -1.53
N PRO A 63 -1.52 10.53 -1.47
CA PRO A 63 -0.07 10.36 -1.38
C PRO A 63 0.36 9.60 -0.12
N TYR A 64 -0.46 9.60 0.95
CA TYR A 64 -0.18 8.89 2.19
C TYR A 64 -0.23 7.36 2.05
N PHE A 65 -0.89 6.83 1.01
CA PHE A 65 -1.09 5.39 0.84
C PHE A 65 -0.35 4.80 -0.37
N LEU A 66 0.25 5.63 -1.24
CA LEU A 66 0.96 5.14 -2.43
C LEU A 66 2.13 4.23 -2.08
N LYS A 67 2.95 4.63 -1.10
CA LYS A 67 4.10 3.82 -0.64
C LYS A 67 3.63 2.50 -0.03
N SER A 68 2.60 2.56 0.80
CA SER A 68 1.96 1.37 1.38
C SER A 68 1.46 0.41 0.32
N ALA A 69 0.86 0.92 -0.76
CA ALA A 69 0.38 0.12 -1.87
C ALA A 69 1.51 -0.59 -2.63
N ALA A 70 2.58 0.14 -2.95
CA ALA A 70 3.75 -0.44 -3.62
C ALA A 70 4.41 -1.55 -2.79
N ILE A 71 4.52 -1.37 -1.47
CA ILE A 71 5.06 -2.38 -0.54
C ILE A 71 4.12 -3.59 -0.45
N HIS A 72 2.82 -3.36 -0.29
CA HIS A 72 1.81 -4.40 -0.16
C HIS A 72 1.74 -5.32 -1.38
N ASP A 73 1.67 -4.74 -2.58
CA ASP A 73 1.65 -5.48 -3.83
C ASP A 73 2.94 -6.28 -4.02
N THR A 74 4.09 -5.68 -3.74
CA THR A 74 5.38 -6.37 -3.82
C THR A 74 5.43 -7.57 -2.88
N LEU A 75 4.96 -7.43 -1.64
CA LEU A 75 4.92 -8.53 -0.68
C LEU A 75 3.97 -9.65 -1.13
N LEU A 76 2.77 -9.32 -1.59
CA LEU A 76 1.82 -10.32 -2.06
C LEU A 76 2.36 -11.10 -3.27
N GLU A 77 2.95 -10.41 -4.25
CA GLU A 77 3.49 -11.04 -5.46
C GLU A 77 4.75 -11.85 -5.20
N THR A 78 5.51 -11.51 -4.15
CA THR A 78 6.67 -12.32 -3.70
C THR A 78 6.22 -13.56 -2.89
N GLY A 79 4.91 -13.75 -2.69
CA GLY A 79 4.36 -14.93 -2.01
C GLY A 79 4.22 -14.80 -0.50
N PHE A 80 4.36 -13.60 0.06
CA PHE A 80 4.10 -13.39 1.48
C PHE A 80 2.63 -13.55 1.81
N ARG A 81 2.36 -13.96 3.06
CA ARG A 81 0.99 -14.13 3.54
C ARG A 81 0.26 -12.78 3.54
N PRO A 82 -1.02 -12.73 3.13
CA PRO A 82 -1.78 -11.48 3.10
C PRO A 82 -1.80 -10.73 4.43
N ALA A 83 -1.90 -11.44 5.56
CA ALA A 83 -1.88 -10.82 6.88
C ALA A 83 -0.56 -10.07 7.18
N PHE A 84 0.56 -10.55 6.65
CA PHE A 84 1.86 -9.89 6.78
C PHE A 84 1.97 -8.68 5.84
N ALA A 85 1.52 -8.80 4.60
CA ALA A 85 1.46 -7.67 3.68
C ALA A 85 0.58 -6.54 4.25
N ASP A 86 -0.58 -6.88 4.81
CA ASP A 86 -1.51 -5.91 5.42
C ASP A 86 -0.87 -5.16 6.60
N SER A 87 -0.06 -5.82 7.44
CA SER A 87 0.63 -5.13 8.54
C SER A 87 1.67 -4.14 8.03
N GLN A 88 2.42 -4.52 6.99
CA GLN A 88 3.42 -3.64 6.38
C GLN A 88 2.79 -2.44 5.65
N TRP A 89 1.61 -2.62 5.06
CA TRP A 89 0.83 -1.50 4.50
C TRP A 89 0.50 -0.46 5.57
N PHE A 90 0.08 -0.91 6.76
CA PHE A 90 -0.27 -0.04 7.88
C PHE A 90 0.96 0.68 8.45
N GLU A 91 2.06 -0.04 8.66
CA GLU A 91 3.33 0.53 9.12
C GLU A 91 3.90 1.57 8.14
N ALA A 92 3.84 1.30 6.84
CA ALA A 92 4.27 2.24 5.81
C ALA A 92 3.44 3.53 5.82
N ALA A 93 2.12 3.44 5.97
CA ALA A 93 1.25 4.62 6.01
C ALA A 93 1.46 5.44 7.29
N LEU A 94 1.71 4.77 8.42
CA LEU A 94 2.12 5.43 9.65
C LEU A 94 3.45 6.18 9.48
N SER A 95 4.41 5.59 8.77
CA SER A 95 5.72 6.22 8.52
C SER A 95 5.61 7.49 7.68
N GLU A 96 4.60 7.57 6.80
CA GLU A 96 4.28 8.76 6.01
C GLU A 96 3.38 9.77 6.76
N HIS A 97 3.17 9.56 8.07
CA HIS A 97 2.32 10.41 8.91
C HIS A 97 0.87 10.52 8.43
N ALA A 98 0.32 9.44 7.87
CA ALA A 98 -1.08 9.39 7.46
C ALA A 98 -2.02 9.79 8.61
N PRO A 99 -3.08 10.59 8.36
CA PRO A 99 -4.03 10.98 9.41
C PRO A 99 -4.63 9.74 10.10
N PRO A 100 -4.58 9.63 11.45
CA PRO A 100 -4.91 8.39 12.16
C PRO A 100 -6.30 7.84 11.87
N VAL A 101 -7.29 8.72 11.70
CA VAL A 101 -8.67 8.33 11.39
C VAL A 101 -8.76 7.74 9.98
N ARG A 102 -8.15 8.40 8.99
CA ARG A 102 -8.13 7.92 7.60
C ARG A 102 -7.42 6.58 7.50
N LEU A 103 -6.26 6.47 8.14
CA LEU A 103 -5.48 5.24 8.18
C LEU A 103 -6.28 4.06 8.75
N ARG A 104 -6.92 4.24 9.92
CA ARG A 104 -7.71 3.16 10.55
C ARG A 104 -8.89 2.73 9.70
N LEU A 105 -9.60 3.69 9.11
CA LEU A 105 -10.73 3.41 8.23
C LEU A 105 -10.28 2.69 6.95
N ALA A 106 -9.18 3.12 6.32
CA ALA A 106 -8.62 2.47 5.14
C ALA A 106 -8.14 1.04 5.45
N TYR A 107 -7.47 0.86 6.59
CA TYR A 107 -7.03 -0.45 7.06
C TYR A 107 -8.20 -1.40 7.34
N ALA A 108 -9.24 -0.92 8.02
CA ALA A 108 -10.46 -1.68 8.25
C ALA A 108 -11.11 -2.10 6.92
N ALA A 109 -11.21 -1.17 5.96
CA ALA A 109 -11.73 -1.44 4.62
C ALA A 109 -10.98 -2.57 3.88
N MET A 110 -9.64 -2.58 3.92
CA MET A 110 -8.84 -3.64 3.31
C MET A 110 -9.10 -5.01 3.95
N ILE A 111 -9.15 -5.05 5.28
CA ILE A 111 -9.47 -6.28 6.03
C ILE A 111 -10.88 -6.77 5.67
N THR A 112 -11.87 -5.87 5.68
CA THR A 112 -13.25 -6.20 5.31
C THR A 112 -13.33 -6.76 3.90
N ARG A 113 -12.67 -6.14 2.92
CA ARG A 113 -12.62 -6.65 1.55
C ARG A 113 -12.11 -8.09 1.48
N ARG A 114 -11.08 -8.43 2.26
CA ARG A 114 -10.53 -9.79 2.30
C ARG A 114 -11.58 -10.80 2.79
N TYR A 115 -12.29 -10.48 3.86
CA TYR A 115 -13.35 -11.36 4.39
C TYR A 115 -14.56 -11.44 3.48
N VAL A 116 -14.93 -10.33 2.83
CA VAL A 116 -16.02 -10.32 1.84
C VAL A 116 -15.67 -11.18 0.63
N LEU A 117 -14.46 -11.06 0.06
CA LEU A 117 -14.03 -11.90 -1.05
C LEU A 117 -13.97 -13.39 -0.69
N TRP A 118 -13.51 -13.69 0.53
CA TRP A 118 -13.53 -15.06 1.07
C TRP A 118 -14.96 -15.60 1.22
N ALA A 119 -15.87 -14.82 1.81
CA ALA A 119 -17.28 -15.20 2.00
C ALA A 119 -18.03 -15.38 0.67
N LEU A 120 -17.67 -14.58 -0.36
CA LEU A 120 -18.23 -14.68 -1.70
C LEU A 120 -17.59 -15.80 -2.55
N GLY A 121 -16.69 -16.61 -1.98
CA GLY A 121 -16.05 -17.74 -2.67
C GLY A 121 -15.10 -17.35 -3.80
N ARG A 122 -14.75 -16.06 -3.93
CA ARG A 122 -13.83 -15.58 -4.96
C ARG A 122 -12.39 -15.77 -4.48
N ARG A 123 -11.73 -16.84 -4.94
CA ARG A 123 -10.26 -16.90 -4.89
C ARG A 123 -9.72 -15.90 -5.92
N ARG A 124 -8.81 -15.01 -5.51
CA ARG A 124 -7.94 -14.31 -6.45
C ARG A 124 -7.11 -15.40 -7.15
N THR A 125 -7.42 -15.65 -8.43
CA THR A 125 -6.45 -16.20 -9.39
C THR A 125 -5.35 -15.18 -9.63
#